data_AF-A0A950HCP2-F1
#
_entry.id   AF-A0A950HCP2-F1
#
_cell.length_a   1.000
_cell.length_b   1.000
_cell.length_c   1.000
_cell.angle_alpha   90.00
_cell.angle_beta   90.00
_cell.angle_gamma   90.00
#
_symmetry.space_group_name_H-M   'P 1'
#
loop_
_entity.id
_entity.type
_entity.pdbx_description
1 polymer ?
#
loop_
_entity_poly.entity_id
_entity_poly.type
_entity_poly.pdbx_seq_one_letter_code
_entity_poly.pdbx_strand_id
1 'polypeptide(L)'
;MIPESHPLQQLFNELVDHHYSQEIGLRDPQLIAYVAHLLTEFCEVEQLLKIRDHADRPLSDVGAMVLESDPVFGPAPSFDRERQVRKHIGDYTLFFTGMYPESINRYRLRRNRLENFVDWMKAGKESYYIVSKFEFFEYSKVAPMFAKLSDHFEQCVYGLNQVKNELEEMQHPIVRRTKEFLM
;
A
#
# COMPACT_ATOMS: atom_id res chain seq x y z
N MET A 1 -12.76 2.68 10.67
CA MET A 1 -12.96 1.47 9.84
C MET A 1 -14.10 1.76 8.90
N ILE A 2 -13.78 1.80 7.61
CA ILE A 2 -14.77 1.99 6.55
C ILE A 2 -15.53 0.66 6.38
N PRO A 3 -16.87 0.64 6.40
CA PRO A 3 -17.65 -0.60 6.21
C PRO A 3 -17.38 -1.25 4.85
N GLU A 4 -17.46 -2.58 4.74
CA GLU A 4 -17.31 -3.30 3.45
C GLU A 4 -18.33 -2.84 2.40
N SER A 5 -19.51 -2.37 2.83
CA SER A 5 -20.55 -1.81 1.98
C SER A 5 -20.31 -0.35 1.57
N HIS A 6 -19.14 0.22 1.88
CA HIS A 6 -18.84 1.60 1.56
C HIS A 6 -18.64 1.78 0.05
N PRO A 7 -19.24 2.81 -0.59
CA PRO A 7 -19.15 3.01 -2.05
C PRO A 7 -17.71 3.08 -2.58
N LEU A 8 -16.76 3.66 -1.82
CA LEU A 8 -15.34 3.67 -2.20
C LEU A 8 -14.73 2.27 -2.25
N GLN A 9 -15.10 1.39 -1.32
CA GLN A 9 -14.61 0.02 -1.30
C GLN A 9 -15.09 -0.75 -2.53
N GLN A 10 -16.34 -0.52 -2.96
CA GLN A 10 -16.88 -1.12 -4.19
C GLN A 10 -16.15 -0.59 -5.42
N LEU A 11 -16.00 0.74 -5.53
CA LEU A 11 -15.27 1.38 -6.62
C LEU A 11 -13.85 0.83 -6.74
N PHE A 12 -13.09 0.80 -5.64
CA PHE A 12 -11.71 0.31 -5.68
C PHE A 12 -11.63 -1.19 -5.97
N ASN A 13 -12.59 -2.00 -5.51
CA ASN A 13 -12.64 -3.41 -5.90
C ASN A 13 -12.83 -3.57 -7.41
N GLU A 14 -13.75 -2.83 -8.02
CA GLU A 14 -13.99 -2.88 -9.47
C GLU A 14 -12.75 -2.46 -10.26
N LEU A 15 -12.12 -1.33 -9.89
CA LEU A 15 -10.92 -0.83 -10.57
C LEU A 15 -9.72 -1.77 -10.42
N VAL A 16 -9.47 -2.25 -9.21
CA VAL A 16 -8.35 -3.16 -8.95
C VAL A 16 -8.57 -4.49 -9.66
N ASP A 17 -9.78 -5.08 -9.56
CA ASP A 17 -10.11 -6.34 -10.25
C ASP A 17 -9.92 -6.20 -11.76
N HIS A 18 -10.40 -5.10 -12.36
CA HIS A 18 -10.26 -4.84 -13.78
C HIS A 18 -8.79 -4.84 -14.23
N HIS A 19 -7.95 -3.98 -13.64
CA HIS A 19 -6.56 -3.86 -14.07
C HIS A 19 -5.70 -5.06 -13.69
N TYR A 20 -5.93 -5.67 -12.52
CA TYR A 20 -5.15 -6.82 -12.08
C TYR A 20 -5.44 -8.06 -12.93
N SER A 21 -6.72 -8.27 -13.29
CA SER A 21 -7.13 -9.44 -14.07
C SER A 21 -6.83 -9.32 -15.57
N GLN A 22 -7.00 -8.12 -16.16
CA GLN A 22 -6.89 -7.91 -17.60
C GLN A 22 -5.47 -7.55 -18.06
N GLU A 23 -4.76 -6.70 -17.32
CA GLU A 23 -3.48 -6.17 -17.79
C GLU A 23 -2.28 -6.95 -17.25
N ILE A 24 -2.42 -7.53 -16.05
CA ILE A 24 -1.30 -8.11 -15.29
C ILE A 24 -1.42 -9.63 -15.19
N GLY A 25 -2.63 -10.17 -15.39
CA GLY A 25 -2.92 -11.59 -15.24
C GLY A 25 -2.96 -12.07 -13.78
N LEU A 26 -2.99 -11.14 -12.82
CA LEU A 26 -3.05 -11.45 -11.40
C LEU A 26 -4.53 -11.61 -10.99
N ARG A 27 -5.01 -12.85 -10.98
CA ARG A 27 -6.41 -13.21 -10.70
C ARG A 27 -6.61 -13.80 -9.31
N ASP A 28 -5.92 -13.25 -8.32
CA ASP A 28 -6.06 -13.68 -6.93
C ASP A 28 -7.06 -12.77 -6.19
N PRO A 29 -8.26 -13.28 -5.83
CA PRO A 29 -9.29 -12.48 -5.16
C PRO A 29 -8.83 -11.92 -3.82
N GLN A 30 -7.91 -12.59 -3.12
CA GLN A 30 -7.42 -12.11 -1.83
C GLN A 30 -6.50 -10.89 -2.00
N LEU A 31 -5.65 -10.90 -3.04
CA LEU A 31 -4.79 -9.75 -3.36
C LEU A 31 -5.62 -8.56 -3.82
N ILE A 32 -6.59 -8.80 -4.70
CA ILE A 32 -7.49 -7.76 -5.21
C ILE A 32 -8.25 -7.10 -4.05
N ALA A 33 -8.89 -7.91 -3.20
CA ALA A 33 -9.63 -7.39 -2.04
C ALA A 33 -8.71 -6.64 -1.06
N TYR A 34 -7.48 -7.14 -0.83
CA TYR A 34 -6.51 -6.49 0.04
C TYR A 34 -6.10 -5.11 -0.49
N VAL A 35 -5.74 -5.02 -1.77
CA VAL A 35 -5.31 -3.76 -2.39
C VAL A 35 -6.46 -2.75 -2.45
N ALA A 36 -7.67 -3.19 -2.79
CA ALA A 36 -8.85 -2.33 -2.76
C ALA A 36 -9.14 -1.81 -1.35
N HIS A 37 -8.98 -2.66 -0.32
CA HIS A 37 -9.12 -2.25 1.07
C HIS A 37 -8.04 -1.24 1.48
N LEU A 38 -6.79 -1.47 1.10
CA LEU A 38 -5.68 -0.55 1.34
C LEU A 38 -5.95 0.85 0.75
N LEU A 39 -6.43 0.92 -0.50
CA LEU A 39 -6.81 2.20 -1.13
C LEU A 39 -7.92 2.90 -0.35
N THR A 40 -8.89 2.13 0.14
CA THR A 40 -10.00 2.63 0.94
C THR A 40 -9.51 3.17 2.29
N GLU A 41 -8.69 2.40 3.02
CA GLU A 41 -8.15 2.81 4.33
C GLU A 41 -7.32 4.10 4.21
N PHE A 42 -6.51 4.24 3.15
CA PHE A 42 -5.62 5.39 2.99
C PHE A 42 -6.29 6.66 2.47
N CYS A 43 -7.59 6.61 2.22
CA CYS A 43 -8.40 7.83 2.06
C CYS A 43 -8.50 8.61 3.39
N GLU A 44 -8.32 7.95 4.55
CA GLU A 44 -8.18 8.58 5.86
C GLU A 44 -6.70 8.91 6.12
N VAL A 45 -6.35 10.20 6.24
CA VAL A 45 -4.96 10.66 6.48
C VAL A 45 -4.39 10.10 7.79
N GLU A 46 -5.24 9.86 8.77
CA GLU A 46 -4.88 9.25 10.05
C GLU A 46 -4.36 7.82 9.88
N GLN A 47 -4.85 7.06 8.89
CA GLN A 47 -4.32 5.72 8.59
C GLN A 47 -2.96 5.80 7.89
N LEU A 48 -2.75 6.81 7.04
CA LEU A 48 -1.45 7.10 6.40
C LEU A 48 -0.39 7.52 7.42
N LEU A 49 -0.76 8.26 8.47
CA LEU A 49 0.14 8.78 9.51
C LEU A 49 0.05 8.01 10.83
N LYS A 50 -0.33 6.73 10.75
CA LYS A 50 -0.63 5.88 11.91
C LYS A 50 0.59 5.52 12.75
N ILE A 51 1.76 5.39 12.14
CA ILE A 51 3.00 5.06 12.85
C ILE A 51 3.60 6.33 13.44
N ARG A 52 3.88 6.29 14.74
CA ARG A 52 4.44 7.38 15.52
C ARG A 52 5.71 6.94 16.21
N ASP A 53 6.64 7.87 16.35
CA ASP A 53 7.85 7.67 17.16
C ASP A 53 7.55 7.82 18.66
N HIS A 54 8.58 7.61 19.49
CA HIS A 54 8.49 7.79 20.94
C HIS A 54 8.13 9.21 21.41
N ALA A 55 8.32 10.21 20.56
CA ALA A 55 7.92 11.59 20.84
C ALA A 55 6.49 11.89 20.34
N ASP A 56 5.73 10.84 20.00
CA ASP A 56 4.36 10.88 19.44
C ASP A 56 4.27 11.61 18.09
N ARG A 57 5.38 11.73 17.36
CA ARG A 57 5.41 12.38 16.05
C ARG A 57 5.11 11.37 14.95
N PRO A 58 4.22 11.69 13.98
CA PRO A 58 3.93 10.79 12.88
C PRO A 58 5.15 10.62 11.97
N LEU A 59 5.46 9.38 11.64
CA LEU A 59 6.53 9.02 10.72
C LEU A 59 6.01 9.05 9.27
N SER A 60 6.81 9.64 8.38
CA SER A 60 6.55 9.71 6.93
C SER A 60 7.79 9.35 6.10
N ASP A 61 8.81 8.83 6.78
CA ASP A 61 10.09 8.40 6.23
C ASP A 61 10.16 6.89 6.41
N VAL A 62 10.39 6.15 5.33
CA VAL A 62 10.30 4.69 5.36
C VAL A 62 11.45 4.13 6.20
N GLY A 63 12.65 4.68 6.10
CA GLY A 63 13.80 4.31 6.91
C GLY A 63 13.57 4.54 8.40
N ALA A 64 12.96 5.66 8.76
CA ALA A 64 12.53 5.89 10.15
C ALA A 64 11.48 4.86 10.61
N MET A 65 10.51 4.48 9.76
CA MET A 65 9.55 3.43 10.10
C MET A 65 10.23 2.05 10.23
N VAL A 66 11.22 1.74 9.39
CA VAL A 66 12.00 0.49 9.48
C VAL A 66 12.77 0.45 10.80
N LEU A 67 13.41 1.56 11.19
CA LEU A 67 14.02 1.67 12.51
C LEU A 67 12.96 1.49 13.61
N GLU A 68 11.78 2.11 13.47
CA GLU A 68 10.67 1.99 14.42
C GLU A 68 10.14 0.54 14.56
N SER A 69 10.36 -0.30 13.55
CA SER A 69 9.90 -1.69 13.54
C SER A 69 10.82 -2.67 14.27
N ASP A 70 12.08 -2.31 14.56
CA ASP A 70 13.07 -3.24 15.11
C ASP A 70 12.79 -3.54 16.60
N PRO A 71 12.51 -4.81 16.98
CA PRO A 71 12.21 -5.19 18.36
C PRO A 71 13.43 -5.62 19.17
N VAL A 72 14.61 -5.74 18.55
CA VAL A 72 15.84 -6.24 19.18
C VAL A 72 16.75 -5.08 19.55
N PHE A 73 17.00 -4.17 18.60
CA PHE A 73 17.87 -3.02 18.76
C PHE A 73 17.13 -1.68 18.62
N GLY A 74 15.86 -1.74 18.23
CA GLY A 74 15.02 -0.59 18.02
C GLY A 74 13.96 -0.36 19.09
N PRO A 75 13.00 0.51 18.78
CA PRO A 75 11.99 0.99 19.70
C PRO A 75 10.74 0.09 19.81
N ALA A 76 10.62 -0.96 18.99
CA ALA A 76 9.43 -1.79 19.00
C ALA A 76 9.36 -2.63 20.29
N PRO A 77 8.33 -2.48 21.14
CA PRO A 77 8.21 -3.21 22.40
C PRO A 77 7.95 -4.72 22.25
N SER A 78 7.60 -5.19 21.05
CA SER A 78 7.29 -6.61 20.81
C SER A 78 7.39 -6.98 19.33
N PHE A 79 7.49 -8.27 19.06
CA PHE A 79 7.36 -8.84 17.71
C PHE A 79 5.98 -8.56 17.08
N ASP A 80 4.92 -8.45 17.88
CA ASP A 80 3.61 -8.03 17.36
C ASP A 80 3.64 -6.58 16.86
N ARG A 81 4.35 -5.69 17.58
CA ARG A 81 4.54 -4.31 17.12
C ARG A 81 5.42 -4.27 15.87
N GLU A 82 6.50 -5.04 15.80
CA GLU A 82 7.30 -5.18 14.58
C GLU A 82 6.38 -5.54 13.40
N ARG A 83 5.57 -6.58 13.54
CA ARG A 83 4.65 -7.04 12.49
C ARG A 83 3.69 -5.94 12.04
N GLN A 84 3.11 -5.19 12.99
CA GLN A 84 2.20 -4.08 12.68
C GLN A 84 2.89 -2.96 11.90
N VAL A 85 4.11 -2.57 12.31
CA VAL A 85 4.87 -1.52 11.63
C VAL A 85 5.33 -2.00 10.26
N ARG A 86 5.81 -3.25 10.13
CA ARG A 86 6.19 -3.87 8.85
C ARG A 86 5.02 -3.98 7.89
N LYS A 87 3.83 -4.39 8.35
CA LYS A 87 2.61 -4.37 7.53
C LYS A 87 2.37 -2.95 6.99
N HIS A 88 2.41 -1.96 7.87
CA HIS A 88 2.19 -0.57 7.46
C HIS A 88 3.27 -0.08 6.48
N ILE A 89 4.55 -0.44 6.65
CA ILE A 89 5.61 -0.10 5.68
C ILE A 89 5.30 -0.70 4.31
N GLY A 90 4.88 -1.97 4.27
CA GLY A 90 4.43 -2.64 3.04
C GLY A 90 3.27 -1.90 2.38
N ASP A 91 2.24 -1.57 3.16
CA ASP A 91 1.05 -0.86 2.66
C ASP A 91 1.39 0.54 2.15
N TYR A 92 2.14 1.30 2.96
CA TYR A 92 2.55 2.67 2.69
C TYR A 92 3.41 2.77 1.43
N THR A 93 4.41 1.90 1.30
CA THR A 93 5.27 1.86 0.13
C THR A 93 4.51 1.40 -1.12
N LEU A 94 3.65 0.38 -1.03
CA LEU A 94 2.83 -0.08 -2.16
C LEU A 94 1.92 1.05 -2.67
N PHE A 95 1.26 1.76 -1.76
CA PHE A 95 0.42 2.90 -2.09
C PHE A 95 1.19 4.02 -2.80
N PHE A 96 2.28 4.51 -2.20
CA PHE A 96 3.01 5.64 -2.77
C PHE A 96 3.76 5.30 -4.06
N THR A 97 4.30 4.08 -4.17
CA THR A 97 4.99 3.65 -5.39
C THR A 97 4.03 3.39 -6.54
N GLY A 98 2.79 2.92 -6.27
CA GLY A 98 1.76 2.72 -7.29
C GLY A 98 1.00 3.99 -7.67
N MET A 99 0.42 4.66 -6.67
CA MET A 99 -0.48 5.81 -6.88
C MET A 99 0.26 7.13 -7.13
N TYR A 100 1.42 7.33 -6.51
CA TYR A 100 2.13 8.62 -6.55
C TYR A 100 3.65 8.50 -6.70
N PRO A 101 4.16 7.72 -7.68
CA PRO A 101 5.60 7.48 -7.83
C PRO A 101 6.42 8.77 -8.00
N GLU A 102 5.84 9.81 -8.60
CA GLU A 102 6.46 11.11 -8.84
C GLU A 102 6.64 11.92 -7.54
N SER A 103 5.89 11.59 -6.48
CA SER A 103 6.03 12.22 -5.18
C SER A 103 7.31 11.77 -4.45
N ILE A 104 7.71 10.51 -4.61
CA ILE A 104 8.87 9.92 -3.92
C ILE A 104 10.15 10.68 -4.26
N ASN A 105 10.37 10.98 -5.55
CA ASN A 105 11.54 11.74 -6.00
C ASN A 105 11.49 13.21 -5.53
N ARG A 106 10.29 13.81 -5.42
CA ARG A 106 10.11 15.18 -4.89
C ARG A 106 10.40 15.26 -3.39
N TYR A 107 10.05 14.24 -2.60
CA TYR A 107 10.39 14.17 -1.18
C TYR A 107 11.89 14.06 -0.96
N ARG A 108 12.60 13.30 -1.81
CA ARG A 108 14.07 13.20 -1.79
C ARG A 108 14.74 14.57 -1.89
N LEU A 109 14.32 15.37 -2.89
CA LEU A 109 14.87 16.70 -3.17
C LEU A 109 14.55 17.74 -2.08
N ARG A 110 13.37 17.64 -1.43
CA ARG A 110 12.95 18.63 -0.42
C ARG A 110 13.44 18.36 1.00
N ARG A 111 13.75 17.11 1.35
CA ARG A 111 14.06 16.72 2.74
C ARG A 111 15.47 16.15 2.93
N ASN A 112 16.37 16.25 1.93
CA ASN A 112 17.68 15.57 1.94
C ASN A 112 17.58 14.09 2.33
N ARG A 113 16.49 13.42 1.93
CA ARG A 113 16.29 11.98 2.20
C ARG A 113 17.20 11.17 1.28
N LEU A 114 17.69 10.04 1.78
CA LEU A 114 18.65 9.19 1.06
C LEU A 114 17.96 8.15 0.16
N GLU A 115 16.69 7.85 0.43
CA GLU A 115 15.97 6.77 -0.24
C GLU A 115 15.51 7.17 -1.64
N ASN A 116 15.79 6.32 -2.61
CA ASN A 116 15.27 6.42 -3.95
C ASN A 116 14.08 5.46 -4.15
N PHE A 117 13.43 5.52 -5.32
CA PHE A 117 12.28 4.67 -5.66
C PHE A 117 12.54 3.16 -5.49
N VAL A 118 13.77 2.71 -5.82
CA VAL A 118 14.17 1.30 -5.66
C VAL A 118 14.26 0.91 -4.19
N ASP A 119 14.72 1.81 -3.32
CA ASP A 119 14.79 1.55 -1.88
C ASP A 119 13.38 1.42 -1.28
N TRP A 120 12.42 2.23 -1.75
CA TRP A 120 11.01 2.11 -1.36
C TRP A 120 10.40 0.78 -1.78
N MET A 121 10.64 0.35 -3.02
CA MET A 121 10.20 -0.96 -3.48
C MET A 121 10.80 -2.10 -2.64
N LYS A 122 12.11 -2.06 -2.37
CA LYS A 122 12.79 -3.06 -1.54
C LYS A 122 12.21 -3.10 -0.14
N ALA A 123 12.03 -1.94 0.50
CA ALA A 123 11.48 -1.84 1.84
C ALA A 123 10.05 -2.41 1.92
N GLY A 124 9.22 -2.15 0.90
CA GLY A 124 7.86 -2.70 0.82
C GLY A 124 7.84 -4.21 0.70
N LYS A 125 8.61 -4.76 -0.26
CA LYS A 125 8.77 -6.21 -0.48
C LYS A 125 9.26 -6.92 0.77
N GLU A 126 10.35 -6.43 1.34
CA GLU A 126 10.96 -7.01 2.52
C GLU A 126 9.99 -6.96 3.72
N SER A 127 9.23 -5.88 3.87
CA SER A 127 8.31 -5.76 4.98
C SER A 127 7.13 -6.74 4.87
N TYR A 128 6.54 -6.92 3.68
CA TYR A 128 5.54 -7.98 3.49
C TYR A 128 6.13 -9.39 3.65
N TYR A 129 7.35 -9.62 3.18
CA TYR A 129 8.05 -10.88 3.40
C TYR A 129 8.22 -11.17 4.90
N ILE A 130 8.68 -10.19 5.68
CA ILE A 130 8.82 -10.32 7.14
C ILE A 130 7.45 -10.63 7.77
N VAL A 131 6.40 -9.89 7.43
CA VAL A 131 5.03 -10.15 7.92
C VAL A 131 4.55 -11.56 7.59
N SER A 132 4.94 -12.10 6.42
CA SER A 132 4.61 -13.47 6.02
C SER A 132 5.27 -14.54 6.89
N LYS A 133 6.38 -14.23 7.58
CA LYS A 133 7.06 -15.17 8.48
C LYS A 133 6.42 -15.30 9.86
N PHE A 134 5.44 -14.47 10.16
CA PHE A 134 4.63 -14.61 11.36
C PHE A 134 3.56 -15.69 11.15
N GLU A 135 3.97 -16.95 11.26
CA GLU A 135 3.13 -18.13 10.99
C GLU A 135 2.43 -18.69 12.24
N PHE A 136 2.52 -18.01 13.38
CA PHE A 136 1.96 -18.48 14.65
C PHE A 136 0.57 -17.90 14.93
N PHE A 137 -0.24 -18.66 15.68
CA PHE A 137 -1.58 -18.27 16.17
C PHE A 137 -2.49 -17.71 15.05
N GLU A 138 -3.08 -16.54 15.27
CA GLU A 138 -4.01 -15.87 14.37
C GLU A 138 -3.39 -15.43 13.04
N TYR A 139 -2.06 -15.32 12.97
CA TYR A 139 -1.37 -14.84 11.77
C TYR A 139 -1.12 -15.93 10.72
N SER A 140 -1.16 -17.20 11.13
CA SER A 140 -1.01 -18.36 10.23
C SER A 140 -1.93 -18.32 9.00
N LYS A 141 -3.16 -17.81 9.16
CA LYS A 141 -4.16 -17.74 8.09
C LYS A 141 -3.86 -16.67 7.04
N VAL A 142 -3.21 -15.57 7.45
CA VAL A 142 -2.95 -14.41 6.58
C VAL A 142 -1.51 -14.38 6.05
N ALA A 143 -0.59 -15.12 6.68
CA ALA A 143 0.80 -15.23 6.25
C ALA A 143 0.99 -15.56 4.75
N PRO A 144 0.27 -16.53 4.16
CA PRO A 144 0.40 -16.84 2.73
C PRO A 144 0.01 -15.67 1.81
N MET A 145 -0.96 -14.84 2.23
CA MET A 145 -1.38 -13.67 1.45
C MET A 145 -0.27 -12.59 1.44
N PHE A 146 0.39 -12.37 2.57
CA PHE A 146 1.54 -11.45 2.63
C PHE A 146 2.77 -11.97 1.87
N ALA A 147 2.98 -13.29 1.81
CA ALA A 147 4.01 -13.87 0.96
C ALA A 147 3.75 -13.53 -0.52
N LYS A 148 2.49 -13.71 -0.97
CA LYS A 148 2.09 -13.33 -2.34
C LYS A 148 2.24 -11.83 -2.60
N LEU A 149 1.90 -10.96 -1.66
CA LEU A 149 2.12 -9.51 -1.80
C LEU A 149 3.60 -9.15 -1.98
N SER A 150 4.48 -9.84 -1.26
CA SER A 150 5.93 -9.69 -1.43
C SER A 150 6.40 -10.17 -2.81
N ASP A 151 5.95 -11.35 -3.23
CA ASP A 151 6.36 -11.97 -4.50
C ASP A 151 5.85 -11.19 -5.72
N HIS A 152 4.63 -10.67 -5.63
CA HIS A 152 3.94 -9.94 -6.69
C HIS A 152 3.97 -8.41 -6.50
N PHE A 153 4.86 -7.88 -5.66
CA PHE A 153 4.86 -6.47 -5.29
C PHE A 153 4.93 -5.53 -6.50
N GLU A 154 5.88 -5.76 -7.41
CA GLU A 154 6.04 -4.92 -8.61
C GLU A 154 4.82 -4.96 -9.53
N GLN A 155 4.18 -6.13 -9.64
CA GLN A 155 2.93 -6.29 -10.37
C GLN A 155 1.81 -5.49 -9.71
N CYS A 156 1.72 -5.54 -8.37
CA CYS A 156 0.74 -4.76 -7.63
C CYS A 156 0.96 -3.25 -7.79
N VAL A 157 2.21 -2.80 -7.76
CA VAL A 157 2.61 -1.40 -8.02
C VAL A 157 2.16 -0.96 -9.41
N TYR A 158 2.44 -1.77 -10.43
CA TYR A 158 2.03 -1.47 -11.80
C TYR A 158 0.51 -1.39 -11.94
N GLY A 159 -0.23 -2.33 -11.36
CA GLY A 159 -1.70 -2.31 -11.41
C GLY A 159 -2.30 -1.12 -10.66
N LEU A 160 -1.71 -0.73 -9.54
CA LEU A 160 -2.10 0.50 -8.84
C LEU A 160 -1.84 1.74 -9.68
N ASN A 161 -0.76 1.76 -10.47
CA ASN A 161 -0.50 2.87 -11.38
C ASN A 161 -1.58 2.99 -12.48
N GLN A 162 -2.12 1.87 -12.94
CA GLN A 162 -3.23 1.87 -13.90
C GLN A 162 -4.54 2.35 -13.26
N VAL A 163 -4.84 1.88 -12.05
CA VAL A 163 -5.96 2.40 -11.24
C VAL A 163 -5.85 3.93 -11.07
N LYS A 164 -4.64 4.44 -10.77
CA LYS A 164 -4.38 5.89 -10.69
C LYS A 164 -4.70 6.59 -12.01
N ASN A 165 -4.24 6.06 -13.14
CA ASN A 165 -4.48 6.66 -14.46
C ASN A 165 -5.98 6.69 -14.79
N GLU A 166 -6.72 5.61 -14.53
CA GLU A 166 -8.18 5.59 -14.77
C GLU A 166 -8.91 6.59 -13.87
N LEU A 167 -8.51 6.72 -12.60
CA LEU A 167 -9.07 7.72 -11.69
C LEU A 167 -8.82 9.16 -12.17
N GLU A 168 -7.63 9.45 -12.71
CA GLU A 168 -7.31 10.75 -13.31
C GLU A 168 -8.19 11.01 -14.55
N GLU A 169 -8.41 10.01 -15.40
CA GLU A 169 -9.32 10.11 -16.55
C GLU A 169 -10.79 10.34 -16.13
N MET A 170 -11.27 9.67 -15.08
CA MET A 170 -12.62 9.86 -14.55
C MET A 170 -12.85 11.29 -14.03
N GLN A 171 -11.80 11.94 -13.53
CA GLN A 171 -11.87 13.34 -13.07
C GLN A 171 -11.88 14.33 -14.23
N HIS A 172 -11.46 13.94 -15.45
CA HIS A 172 -11.42 14.83 -16.59
C HIS A 172 -12.84 15.15 -17.13
N PRO A 173 -13.22 16.44 -17.29
CA PRO A 173 -14.56 16.85 -17.73
C PRO A 173 -14.98 16.32 -19.10
N ILE A 174 -14.02 16.01 -19.97
CA ILE A 174 -14.26 15.57 -21.35
C ILE A 174 -14.64 14.08 -21.39
N VAL A 175 -13.95 13.23 -20.63
CA VAL A 175 -14.24 11.78 -20.56
C VAL A 175 -15.59 11.53 -19.89
N ARG A 176 -15.95 12.35 -18.90
CA ARG A 176 -17.26 12.30 -18.22
C ARG A 176 -18.43 12.50 -19.18
N ARG A 177 -18.29 13.40 -20.16
CA ARG A 177 -19.31 13.62 -21.21
C ARG A 177 -19.40 12.46 -22.19
N THR A 178 -18.29 11.87 -22.62
CA THR A 178 -18.31 10.81 -23.64
C THR A 178 -18.99 9.53 -23.16
N LYS A 179 -18.87 9.17 -21.87
CA LYS A 179 -19.63 8.05 -21.27
C LYS A 179 -21.14 8.35 -21.13
N GLU A 180 -21.54 9.60 -20.90
CA GLU A 180 -22.97 10.01 -20.88
C GLU A 180 -23.62 10.00 -22.28
N PHE A 181 -22.84 10.16 -23.35
CA PHE A 181 -23.35 10.10 -24.73
C PHE A 181 -23.36 8.69 -25.34
N LEU A 182 -22.73 7.70 -24.69
CA LEU A 182 -22.62 6.31 -25.15
C LEU A 182 -23.46 5.32 -24.34
N MET A 183 -24.19 5.78 -23.31
CA MET A 183 -25.32 5.07 -22.67
C MET A 183 -26.64 5.59 -23.23
#